data_AF-A0A1G6YV77-F1
#
_entry.id   AF-A0A1G6YV77-F1
#
_cell.length_a   1.000
_cell.length_b   1.000
_cell.length_c   1.000
_cell.angle_alpha   90.00
_cell.angle_beta   90.00
_cell.angle_gamma   90.00
#
_symmetry.space_group_name_H-M   'P 1'
#
loop_
_entity.id
_entity.type
_entity.pdbx_description
1 polymer ?
#
loop_
_entity_poly.entity_id
_entity_poly.type
_entity_poly.pdbx_seq_one_letter_code
_entity_poly.pdbx_strand_id
1 'polypeptide(L)'
;SSLIFAVQLWPASGPEPDSIWQVMSRLRDIQYSSRAESHLERQRQIHRLRHVIRELGKHIPESEREQAPVQELLGWGCGTTMHVVELDAPQLDGNDMHRDIDFSTCGIERRWMAGYNDTRRALERAPWREPLDPIEGIAVHRVGVEMPDACG
;
A
#
# COMPACT_ATOMS: atom_id res chain seq x y z
N SER A 1 16.69 -2.55 3.91
CA SER A 1 15.27 -2.89 3.83
C SER A 1 14.50 -1.88 4.66
N SER A 2 13.35 -1.43 4.20
CA SER A 2 12.47 -0.49 4.91
C SER A 2 11.05 -1.04 5.00
N LEU A 3 10.36 -0.78 6.11
CA LEU A 3 8.94 -1.08 6.30
C LEU A 3 8.17 0.24 6.45
N ILE A 4 7.14 0.41 5.63
CA ILE A 4 6.36 1.64 5.51
C ILE A 4 4.90 1.28 5.75
N PHE A 5 4.24 2.00 6.65
CA PHE A 5 2.79 1.91 6.86
C PHE A 5 2.12 3.11 6.20
N ALA A 6 1.21 2.84 5.27
CA ALA A 6 0.43 3.84 4.57
C ALA A 6 -1.05 3.66 4.94
N VAL A 7 -1.65 4.71 5.51
CA VAL A 7 -3.05 4.68 5.92
C VAL A 7 -3.89 5.49 4.94
N GLN A 8 -4.89 4.88 4.34
CA GLN A 8 -5.84 5.53 3.46
C GLN A 8 -7.12 5.90 4.22
N LEU A 9 -7.34 7.19 4.43
CA LEU A 9 -8.53 7.68 5.13
C LEU A 9 -9.80 7.60 4.26
N TRP A 10 -9.66 7.73 2.94
CA TRP A 10 -10.77 7.75 1.98
C TRP A 10 -10.49 6.72 0.87
N PRO A 11 -10.71 5.43 1.13
CA PRO A 11 -10.39 4.38 0.17
C PRO A 11 -11.25 4.50 -1.09
N ALA A 12 -10.60 4.66 -2.25
CA ALA A 12 -11.29 4.83 -3.53
C ALA A 12 -12.06 3.57 -3.93
N SER A 13 -11.61 2.40 -3.49
CA SER A 13 -12.31 1.12 -3.61
C SER A 13 -13.28 0.92 -2.43
N GLY A 14 -14.30 0.09 -2.65
CA GLY A 14 -15.32 -0.22 -1.64
C GLY A 14 -16.47 -1.01 -2.26
N PRO A 15 -17.39 -1.53 -1.43
CA PRO A 15 -18.55 -2.28 -1.92
C PRO A 15 -19.46 -1.39 -2.78
N GLU A 16 -20.27 -2.04 -3.63
CA GLU A 16 -21.34 -1.39 -4.36
C GLU A 16 -22.41 -0.86 -3.37
N PRO A 17 -22.87 0.39 -3.49
CA PRO A 17 -23.83 0.96 -2.56
C PRO A 17 -25.28 0.51 -2.88
N ASP A 18 -26.01 0.11 -1.86
CA ASP A 18 -27.43 -0.32 -1.92
C ASP A 18 -28.41 0.81 -1.54
N SER A 19 -27.91 1.99 -1.15
CA SER A 19 -28.74 3.13 -0.75
C SER A 19 -28.15 4.48 -1.17
N ILE A 20 -29.00 5.51 -1.26
CA ILE A 20 -28.56 6.89 -1.57
C ILE A 20 -27.52 7.39 -0.56
N TRP A 21 -27.66 7.04 0.72
CA TRP A 21 -26.69 7.41 1.75
C TRP A 21 -25.31 6.80 1.50
N GLN A 22 -25.27 5.52 1.13
CA GLN A 22 -24.02 4.85 0.75
C GLN A 22 -23.43 5.43 -0.54
N VAL A 23 -24.27 5.80 -1.53
CA VAL A 23 -23.80 6.50 -2.74
C VAL A 23 -23.09 7.80 -2.38
N MET A 24 -23.67 8.62 -1.50
CA MET A 24 -23.08 9.89 -1.08
C MET A 24 -21.80 9.70 -0.26
N SER A 25 -21.72 8.64 0.54
CA SER A 25 -20.49 8.25 1.25
C SER A 25 -19.39 7.85 0.26
N ARG A 26 -19.71 6.97 -0.70
CA ARG A 26 -18.78 6.53 -1.76
C ARG A 26 -18.31 7.66 -2.66
N LEU A 27 -19.17 8.63 -2.98
CA LEU A 27 -18.77 9.82 -3.74
C LEU A 27 -17.63 10.56 -3.05
N ARG A 28 -17.66 10.65 -1.71
CA ARG A 28 -16.61 11.34 -0.96
C ARG A 28 -15.37 10.52 -0.72
N ASP A 29 -15.51 9.21 -0.56
CA ASP A 29 -14.36 8.31 -0.63
C ASP A 29 -13.58 8.54 -1.93
N ILE A 30 -14.28 8.61 -3.07
CA ILE A 30 -13.65 8.88 -4.37
C ILE A 30 -13.09 10.30 -4.44
N GLN A 31 -13.88 11.32 -4.05
CA GLN A 31 -13.51 12.73 -4.13
C GLN A 31 -12.28 13.08 -3.29
N TYR A 32 -12.18 12.53 -2.08
CA TYR A 32 -11.08 12.78 -1.14
C TYR A 32 -10.01 11.70 -1.14
N SER A 33 -10.13 10.69 -2.03
CA SER A 33 -9.10 9.66 -2.17
C SER A 33 -7.76 10.27 -2.56
N SER A 34 -6.71 9.85 -1.87
CA SER A 34 -5.34 10.12 -2.30
C SER A 34 -5.01 9.38 -3.60
N ARG A 35 -4.04 9.89 -4.37
CA ARG A 35 -3.47 9.18 -5.53
C ARG A 35 -2.34 8.21 -5.15
N ALA A 36 -2.23 7.84 -3.87
CA ALA A 36 -1.12 7.06 -3.34
C ALA A 36 -0.89 5.75 -4.10
N GLU A 37 -1.96 5.04 -4.48
CA GLU A 37 -1.85 3.77 -5.22
C GLU A 37 -1.16 3.93 -6.57
N SER A 38 -1.57 4.90 -7.39
CA SER A 38 -0.95 5.14 -8.70
C SER A 38 0.50 5.61 -8.59
N HIS A 39 0.82 6.39 -7.56
CA HIS A 39 2.20 6.79 -7.26
C HIS A 39 3.03 5.58 -6.82
N LEU A 40 2.49 4.71 -5.97
CA LEU A 40 3.15 3.50 -5.48
C LEU A 40 3.44 2.54 -6.62
N GLU A 41 2.48 2.30 -7.51
CA GLU A 41 2.67 1.42 -8.67
C GLU A 41 3.78 1.94 -9.59
N ARG A 42 3.82 3.26 -9.83
CA ARG A 42 4.92 3.88 -10.58
C ARG A 42 6.27 3.70 -9.89
N GLN A 43 6.33 3.88 -8.56
CA GLN A 43 7.57 3.65 -7.81
C GLN A 43 7.99 2.19 -7.87
N ARG A 44 7.05 1.25 -7.76
CA ARG A 44 7.29 -0.20 -7.91
C ARG A 44 7.91 -0.53 -9.26
N GLN A 45 7.34 0.01 -10.34
CA GLN A 45 7.87 -0.18 -11.69
C GLN A 45 9.30 0.37 -11.83
N ILE A 46 9.56 1.61 -11.40
CA ILE A 46 10.90 2.23 -11.48
C ILE A 46 11.90 1.42 -10.67
N HIS A 47 11.54 1.03 -9.45
CA HIS A 47 12.43 0.33 -8.55
C HIS A 47 12.75 -1.10 -9.03
N ARG A 48 11.75 -1.78 -9.60
CA ARG A 48 11.94 -3.05 -10.32
C ARG A 48 12.95 -2.92 -11.46
N LEU A 49 12.85 -1.88 -12.29
CA LEU A 49 13.82 -1.64 -13.37
C LEU A 49 15.24 -1.45 -12.84
N ARG A 50 15.41 -0.77 -11.70
CA ARG A 50 16.72 -0.61 -11.06
C ARG A 50 17.29 -1.94 -10.56
N HIS A 51 16.44 -2.83 -10.05
CA HIS A 51 16.85 -4.19 -9.70
C HIS A 51 17.23 -5.00 -10.95
N VAL A 52 16.46 -4.87 -12.04
CA VAL A 52 16.79 -5.51 -13.33
C VAL A 52 18.16 -5.06 -13.83
N ILE A 53 18.49 -3.76 -13.77
CA ILE A 53 19.82 -3.25 -14.15
C ILE A 53 20.92 -3.91 -13.31
N ARG A 54 20.72 -4.03 -12.00
CA ARG A 54 21.66 -4.71 -11.10
C ARG A 54 21.86 -6.18 -11.48
N GLU A 55 20.77 -6.90 -11.75
CA GLU A 55 20.84 -8.32 -12.12
C GLU A 55 21.50 -8.50 -13.49
N LEU A 56 21.18 -7.67 -14.49
CA LEU A 56 21.84 -7.67 -15.80
C LEU A 56 23.35 -7.47 -15.66
N GLY A 57 23.78 -6.57 -14.78
CA GLY A 57 25.20 -6.34 -14.49
C GLY A 57 25.96 -7.60 -14.11
N LYS A 58 25.33 -8.57 -13.44
CA LYS A 58 25.95 -9.85 -13.05
C LYS A 58 26.27 -10.76 -14.24
N HIS A 59 25.58 -10.58 -15.36
CA HIS A 59 25.76 -11.38 -16.57
C HIS A 59 26.77 -10.78 -17.55
N ILE A 60 27.23 -9.54 -17.32
CA ILE A 60 28.25 -8.89 -18.15
C ILE A 60 29.64 -9.39 -17.72
N PRO A 61 30.51 -9.83 -18.66
CA PRO A 61 31.89 -10.19 -18.37
C PRO A 61 32.66 -9.07 -17.68
N GLU A 62 33.59 -9.40 -16.79
CA GLU A 62 34.33 -8.41 -15.99
C GLU A 62 35.08 -7.38 -16.86
N SER A 63 35.72 -7.83 -17.93
CA SER A 63 36.43 -6.96 -18.90
C SER A 63 35.54 -5.93 -19.59
N GLU A 64 34.25 -6.23 -19.76
CA GLU A 64 33.27 -5.29 -20.33
C GLU A 64 32.65 -4.41 -19.24
N ARG A 65 32.44 -4.98 -18.05
CA ARG A 65 31.89 -4.29 -16.90
C ARG A 65 32.75 -3.12 -16.45
N GLU A 66 34.07 -3.24 -16.54
CA GLU A 66 35.02 -2.18 -16.14
C GLU A 66 35.04 -0.96 -17.08
N GLN A 67 34.42 -1.05 -18.26
CA GLN A 67 34.34 0.08 -19.17
C GLN A 67 33.52 1.21 -18.55
N ALA A 68 34.07 2.43 -18.56
CA ALA A 68 33.42 3.62 -18.02
C ALA A 68 31.93 3.79 -18.42
N PRO A 69 31.51 3.64 -19.70
CA PRO A 69 30.10 3.75 -20.06
C PRO A 69 29.21 2.66 -19.43
N VAL A 70 29.74 1.46 -19.22
CA VAL A 70 29.00 0.36 -18.59
C VAL A 70 28.86 0.60 -17.09
N GLN A 71 29.91 1.07 -16.42
CA GLN A 71 29.85 1.45 -15.01
C GLN A 71 28.81 2.54 -14.74
N GLU A 72 28.70 3.55 -15.63
CA GLU A 72 27.69 4.60 -15.52
C GLU A 72 26.27 4.02 -15.54
N LEU A 73 25.98 3.12 -16.49
CA LEU A 73 24.67 2.46 -16.58
C LEU A 73 24.37 1.58 -15.36
N LEU A 74 25.36 0.82 -14.89
CA LEU A 74 25.20 -0.04 -13.70
C LEU A 74 24.99 0.77 -12.42
N GLY A 75 25.49 2.00 -12.35
CA GLY A 75 25.26 2.92 -11.23
C GLY A 75 23.80 3.29 -10.99
N TRP A 76 22.92 3.12 -11.98
CA TRP A 76 21.46 3.32 -11.82
C TRP A 76 20.78 2.16 -11.09
N GLY A 77 21.44 1.00 -11.01
CA GLY A 77 20.95 -0.15 -10.29
C GLY A 77 20.79 0.11 -8.79
N CYS A 78 19.94 -0.66 -8.13
CA CYS A 78 19.87 -0.66 -6.67
C CYS A 78 19.56 -2.07 -6.14
N GLY A 79 19.81 -2.28 -4.85
CA GLY A 79 19.50 -3.53 -4.15
C GLY A 79 18.67 -3.32 -2.89
N THR A 80 18.05 -2.14 -2.74
CA THR A 80 17.24 -1.83 -1.56
C THR A 80 15.87 -2.47 -1.71
N THR A 81 15.35 -3.04 -0.63
CA THR A 81 13.99 -3.57 -0.59
C THR A 81 13.10 -2.70 0.29
N MET A 82 11.84 -2.55 -0.09
CA MET A 82 10.82 -1.82 0.66
C MET A 82 9.56 -2.68 0.79
N HIS A 83 8.95 -2.66 1.95
CA HIS A 83 7.64 -3.25 2.19
C HIS A 83 6.67 -2.13 2.55
N VAL A 84 5.60 -2.00 1.78
CA VAL A 84 4.54 -1.02 2.00
C VAL A 84 3.32 -1.77 2.49
N VAL A 85 2.86 -1.48 3.70
CA VAL A 85 1.64 -2.02 4.30
C VAL A 85 0.54 -0.98 4.14
N GLU A 86 -0.44 -1.28 3.31
CA GLU A 86 -1.61 -0.44 3.10
C GLU A 86 -2.71 -0.81 4.10
N LEU A 87 -3.17 0.19 4.84
CA LEU A 87 -4.25 0.10 5.82
C LEU A 87 -5.37 1.06 5.41
N ASP A 88 -6.55 0.54 5.14
CA ASP A 88 -7.72 1.38 4.88
C ASP A 88 -8.40 1.75 6.19
N ALA A 89 -8.81 3.01 6.32
CA ALA A 89 -9.63 3.43 7.45
C ALA A 89 -10.98 2.70 7.39
N PRO A 90 -11.38 2.01 8.46
CA PRO A 90 -12.56 1.16 8.43
C PRO A 90 -13.84 1.98 8.25
N GLN A 91 -14.78 1.40 7.50
CA GLN A 91 -16.15 1.90 7.44
C GLN A 91 -16.89 1.39 8.68
N LEU A 92 -17.19 2.30 9.61
CA LEU A 92 -17.91 1.99 10.84
C LEU A 92 -19.41 2.25 10.66
N ASP A 93 -20.26 1.47 11.33
CA ASP A 93 -21.70 1.72 11.31
C ASP A 93 -22.01 3.12 11.84
N GLY A 94 -22.80 3.87 11.07
CA GLY A 94 -23.05 5.29 11.32
C GLY A 94 -21.94 6.23 10.81
N ASN A 95 -20.96 5.75 10.04
CA ASN A 95 -20.11 6.60 9.19
C ASN A 95 -20.97 7.20 8.09
N ASP A 96 -21.67 8.24 8.51
CA ASP A 96 -22.62 8.94 7.69
C ASP A 96 -21.90 9.78 6.65
N MET A 97 -22.71 10.48 5.87
CA MET A 97 -22.26 11.58 5.02
C MET A 97 -21.58 12.73 5.80
N HIS A 98 -21.09 12.54 7.02
CA HIS A 98 -20.53 13.58 7.86
C HIS A 98 -19.25 13.15 8.59
N ARG A 99 -18.64 12.02 8.21
CA ARG A 99 -17.41 11.50 8.83
C ARG A 99 -16.21 12.47 8.82
N ASP A 100 -16.19 13.44 7.92
CA ASP A 100 -15.22 14.54 7.83
C ASP A 100 -15.46 15.66 8.85
N ILE A 101 -16.67 15.75 9.40
CA ILE A 101 -17.08 16.77 10.37
C ILE A 101 -17.56 16.19 11.71
N ASP A 102 -17.65 14.86 11.82
CA ASP A 102 -17.94 14.19 13.09
C ASP A 102 -16.69 14.19 13.99
N PHE A 103 -16.73 15.09 14.97
CA PHE A 103 -15.74 15.19 16.05
C PHE A 103 -16.33 14.81 17.41
N SER A 104 -17.44 14.05 17.42
CA SER A 104 -17.98 13.52 18.67
C SER A 104 -16.97 12.60 19.36
N THR A 105 -16.93 12.63 20.69
CA THR A 105 -16.04 11.76 21.48
C THR A 105 -16.24 10.29 21.13
N CYS A 106 -17.50 9.84 21.06
CA CYS A 106 -17.84 8.47 20.68
C CYS A 106 -17.34 8.11 19.27
N GLY A 107 -17.50 9.00 18.28
CA GLY A 107 -17.04 8.75 16.91
C GLY A 107 -15.51 8.70 16.79
N ILE A 108 -14.80 9.52 17.58
CA ILE A 108 -13.33 9.50 17.65
C ILE A 108 -12.84 8.19 18.31
N GLU A 109 -13.37 7.81 19.46
CA GLU A 109 -12.99 6.60 20.19
C GLU A 109 -13.20 5.34 19.34
N ARG A 110 -14.33 5.24 18.63
CA ARG A 110 -14.60 4.12 17.74
C ARG A 110 -13.57 4.02 16.61
N ARG A 111 -13.24 5.15 15.95
CA ARG A 111 -12.23 5.17 14.87
C ARG A 111 -10.84 4.81 15.38
N TRP A 112 -10.46 5.29 16.57
CA TRP A 112 -9.19 4.92 17.20
C TRP A 112 -9.11 3.42 17.51
N MET A 113 -10.15 2.86 18.13
CA MET A 113 -10.18 1.45 18.47
C MET A 113 -10.16 0.57 17.21
N ALA A 114 -10.87 0.95 16.15
CA ALA A 114 -10.86 0.23 14.90
C ALA A 114 -9.47 0.25 14.23
N GLY A 115 -8.85 1.43 14.09
CA GLY A 115 -7.49 1.54 13.54
C GLY A 115 -6.42 0.83 14.38
N TYR A 116 -6.56 0.84 15.71
CA TYR A 116 -5.70 0.08 16.62
C TYR A 116 -5.81 -1.43 16.36
N ASN A 117 -7.03 -1.96 16.28
CA ASN A 117 -7.27 -3.37 16.02
C ASN A 117 -6.76 -3.81 14.64
N ASP A 118 -6.95 -2.98 13.61
CA ASP A 118 -6.51 -3.27 12.24
C ASP A 118 -4.98 -3.32 12.16
N THR A 119 -4.31 -2.34 12.77
CA THR A 119 -2.85 -2.29 12.85
C THR A 119 -2.31 -3.49 13.64
N ARG A 120 -2.96 -3.87 14.74
CA ARG A 120 -2.57 -5.06 15.51
C ARG A 120 -2.67 -6.33 14.67
N ARG A 121 -3.74 -6.53 13.90
CA ARG A 121 -3.87 -7.68 12.98
C ARG A 121 -2.79 -7.68 11.90
N ALA A 122 -2.46 -6.50 11.35
CA ALA A 122 -1.37 -6.35 10.37
C ALA A 122 -0.02 -6.79 10.96
N LEU A 123 0.28 -6.37 12.19
CA LEU A 123 1.51 -6.71 12.91
C LEU A 123 1.58 -8.19 13.30
N GLU A 124 0.45 -8.81 13.65
CA GLU A 124 0.38 -10.25 13.96
C GLU A 124 0.60 -11.11 12.71
N ARG A 125 0.01 -10.74 11.57
CA ARG A 125 0.21 -11.43 10.29
C ARG A 125 1.63 -11.23 9.74
N ALA A 126 2.17 -10.01 9.86
CA ALA A 126 3.51 -9.62 9.42
C ALA A 126 3.92 -10.17 8.04
N PRO A 127 3.12 -9.98 6.96
CA PRO A 127 3.39 -10.55 5.64
C PRO A 127 4.72 -10.09 5.02
N TRP A 128 5.27 -8.96 5.47
CA TRP A 128 6.60 -8.49 5.08
C TRP A 128 7.78 -9.33 5.61
N ARG A 129 7.53 -10.32 6.47
CA ARG A 129 8.56 -11.29 6.87
C ARG A 129 8.77 -12.39 5.82
N GLU A 130 7.85 -12.53 4.88
CA GLU A 130 8.00 -13.46 3.77
C GLU A 130 9.09 -13.00 2.80
N PRO A 131 9.82 -13.94 2.17
CA PRO A 131 10.84 -13.59 1.20
C PRO A 131 10.22 -12.85 0.01
N LEU A 132 10.79 -11.69 -0.33
CA LEU A 132 10.43 -10.93 -1.51
C LEU A 132 11.19 -11.46 -2.73
N ASP A 133 10.55 -11.44 -3.91
CA ASP A 133 11.25 -11.57 -5.18
C ASP A 133 12.41 -10.54 -5.25
N PRO A 134 13.67 -10.97 -5.41
CA PRO A 134 14.81 -10.08 -5.51
C PRO A 134 14.70 -9.04 -6.63
N ILE A 135 13.81 -9.20 -7.61
CA ILE A 135 13.60 -8.28 -8.73
C ILE A 135 12.51 -7.22 -8.44
N GLU A 136 11.49 -7.53 -7.61
CA GLU A 136 10.39 -6.59 -7.33
C GLU A 136 10.88 -5.31 -6.63
N GLY A 137 11.71 -5.49 -5.60
CA GLY A 137 12.29 -4.41 -4.80
C GLY A 137 11.30 -3.57 -3.96
N ILE A 138 10.02 -3.49 -4.32
CA ILE A 138 8.93 -2.96 -3.49
C ILE A 138 7.81 -4.00 -3.39
N ALA A 139 7.51 -4.44 -2.17
CA ALA A 139 6.37 -5.31 -1.86
C ALA A 139 5.21 -4.47 -1.35
N VAL A 140 3.98 -4.73 -1.82
CA VAL A 140 2.77 -4.08 -1.31
C VAL A 140 1.90 -5.12 -0.60
N HIS A 141 1.58 -4.85 0.66
CA HIS A 141 0.80 -5.72 1.53
C HIS A 141 -0.50 -5.02 1.91
N ARG A 142 -1.62 -5.54 1.44
CA ARG A 142 -2.94 -5.00 1.79
C ARG A 142 -3.51 -5.80 2.95
N VAL A 143 -3.78 -5.11 4.05
CA VAL A 143 -4.42 -5.75 5.22
C VAL A 143 -5.89 -5.37 5.17
N GLY A 144 -6.66 -6.12 4.38
CA GLY A 144 -8.10 -5.99 4.33
C GLY A 144 -8.77 -6.45 5.62
N VAL A 145 -9.97 -5.93 5.87
CA VAL A 145 -10.95 -6.62 6.71
C VAL A 145 -11.41 -7.84 5.90
N GLU A 146 -11.07 -9.05 6.35
CA GLU A 146 -11.82 -10.23 5.91
C GLU A 146 -13.28 -9.98 6.25
N MET A 147 -14.09 -9.70 5.22
CA MET A 147 -15.53 -9.86 5.34
C MET A 147 -15.75 -11.32 5.69
N PRO A 148 -16.34 -11.68 6.85
CA PRO A 148 -16.69 -13.06 7.09
C PRO A 148 -17.57 -13.51 5.93
N ASP A 149 -17.24 -14.64 5.32
CA ASP A 149 -18.09 -15.28 4.31
C ASP A 149 -19.52 -15.23 4.81
N ALA A 150 -20.40 -14.60 4.02
CA ALA A 150 -21.82 -14.65 4.26
C ALA A 150 -22.22 -16.12 4.29
N CYS A 151 -22.41 -16.67 5.49
CA CYS A 151 -23.02 -17.98 5.66
C CYS A 151 -24.41 -17.89 5.01
N GLY A 152 -24.65 -18.83 4.08
CA GLY A 152 -25.94 -18.99 3.40
C GLY A 152 -27.07 -19.45 4.30
#